data_AF-A0A7J3JR34-F1
#
_entry.id   AF-A0A7J3JR34-F1
#
_cell.length_a   1.000
_cell.length_b   1.000
_cell.length_c   1.000
_cell.angle_alpha   90.00
_cell.angle_beta   90.00
_cell.angle_gamma   90.00
#
_symmetry.space_group_name_H-M   'P 1'
#
loop_
_entity.id
_entity.type
_entity.pdbx_description
1 polymer ?
#
loop_
_entity_poly.entity_id
_entity_poly.type
_entity_poly.pdbx_seq_one_letter_code
_entity_poly.pdbx_strand_id
1 'polypeptide(L)' 'MQIQLFRTRNVERKMLEEVASCLHKVFSANVEIVDHYIEPPIDIFDDKRMQYLADAFVYHVYRYRNFVSIAIILAEF' A
#
# COMPACT_ATOMS: atom_id res chain seq x y z
N MET A 1 -8.04 -15.55 6.15
CA MET A 1 -6.93 -14.58 6.14
C MET A 1 -7.51 -13.19 5.90
N GLN A 2 -7.23 -12.22 6.78
CA GLN A 2 -7.66 -10.83 6.60
C GLN A 2 -6.50 -10.01 6.03
N ILE A 3 -6.75 -9.26 4.96
CA ILE A 3 -5.79 -8.38 4.29
C ILE A 3 -6.32 -6.96 4.40
N GLN A 4 -5.47 -6.02 4.81
CA GLN A 4 -5.78 -4.59 4.76
C GLN A 4 -5.03 -3.97 3.59
N LEU A 5 -5.76 -3.25 2.74
CA LEU A 5 -5.24 -2.46 1.63
C LEU A 5 -5.24 -0.98 2.01
N PHE A 6 -4.06 -0.38 2.04
CA PHE A 6 -3.88 1.04 2.34
C PHE A 6 -3.87 1.87 1.05
N ARG A 7 -4.40 3.08 1.14
CA ARG A 7 -4.41 4.05 0.05
C ARG A 7 -3.20 5.00 0.14
N THR A 8 -2.49 5.18 -0.96
CA THR A 8 -1.56 6.32 -1.13
C THR A 8 -2.25 7.46 -1.90
N ARG A 9 -1.66 8.66 -1.91
CA ARG A 9 -2.30 9.95 -2.25
C ARG A 9 -2.94 9.94 -3.64
N ASN A 10 -2.34 9.17 -4.53
CA ASN A 10 -2.57 9.21 -5.97
C ASN A 10 -3.28 7.96 -6.49
N VAL A 11 -3.73 7.07 -5.60
CA VAL A 11 -4.46 5.86 -6.00
C VAL A 11 -5.96 6.16 -5.99
N GLU A 12 -6.61 5.97 -7.14
CA GLU A 12 -8.06 6.02 -7.23
C GLU A 12 -8.71 4.86 -6.46
N ARG A 13 -9.82 5.15 -5.78
CA ARG A 13 -10.56 4.14 -5.01
C ARG A 13 -10.98 2.93 -5.86
N LYS A 14 -11.38 3.17 -7.11
CA LYS A 14 -11.79 2.11 -8.05
C LYS A 14 -10.66 1.09 -8.27
N MET A 15 -9.41 1.55 -8.35
CA MET A 15 -8.27 0.66 -8.52
C MET A 15 -8.04 -0.21 -7.27
N LEU A 16 -8.24 0.35 -6.07
CA LEU A 16 -8.19 -0.43 -4.82
C LEU A 16 -9.28 -1.50 -4.78
N GLU A 17 -10.48 -1.18 -5.24
CA GLU A 17 -11.61 -2.12 -5.31
C GLU A 17 -11.34 -3.27 -6.31
N GLU A 18 -10.73 -2.96 -7.46
CA GLU A 18 -10.31 -3.98 -8.43
C GLU A 18 -9.25 -4.93 -7.85
N VAL A 19 -8.24 -4.40 -7.17
CA VAL A 19 -7.22 -5.24 -6.53
C VAL A 19 -7.81 -6.06 -5.37
N ALA A 20 -8.68 -5.46 -4.56
CA ALA A 20 -9.38 -6.18 -3.50
C ALA A 20 -10.20 -7.36 -4.04
N SER A 21 -10.91 -7.16 -5.15
CA SER A 21 -11.67 -8.22 -5.83
C SER A 21 -10.76 -9.34 -6.32
N CYS A 22 -9.60 -9.00 -6.90
CA CYS A 22 -8.62 -9.98 -7.38
C CYS A 22 -8.05 -10.82 -6.23
N LEU A 23 -7.62 -10.16 -5.14
CA LEU A 23 -7.08 -10.85 -3.95
C LEU A 23 -8.10 -11.77 -3.29
N HIS A 24 -9.37 -11.34 -3.21
CA HIS A 24 -10.44 -12.19 -2.72
C HIS A 24 -10.63 -13.44 -3.58
N LYS A 25 -10.66 -13.29 -4.92
CA LYS A 25 -10.83 -14.42 -5.85
C LYS A 25 -9.69 -15.42 -5.79
N VAL A 26 -8.45 -14.95 -5.74
CA VAL A 26 -7.26 -15.81 -5.80
C VAL A 26 -6.98 -16.48 -4.46
N PHE A 27 -7.10 -15.74 -3.36
CA PHE A 27 -6.65 -16.21 -2.04
C PHE A 27 -7.80 -16.51 -1.08
N SER A 28 -9.06 -16.36 -1.49
CA SER A 28 -10.24 -16.41 -0.61
C SER A 28 -10.06 -15.53 0.65
N ALA A 29 -9.36 -14.41 0.49
CA ALA A 29 -9.03 -13.50 1.57
C ALA A 29 -10.17 -12.51 1.83
N ASN A 30 -10.37 -12.13 3.09
CA ASN A 30 -11.22 -11.01 3.44
C ASN A 30 -10.38 -9.72 3.31
N VAL A 31 -10.73 -8.86 2.34
CA VAL A 31 -9.94 -7.65 2.03
C VAL A 31 -10.67 -6.41 2.51
N GLU A 32 -10.03 -5.66 3.40
CA GLU A 32 -10.51 -4.38 3.93
C GLU A 32 -9.73 -3.24 3.28
N ILE A 33 -10.43 -2.30 2.65
CA ILE A 33 -9.82 -1.08 2.12
C ILE A 33 -9.79 -0.03 3.25
N VAL A 34 -8.59 0.38 3.64
CA VAL A 34 -8.36 1.39 4.67
C VAL A 34 -8.10 2.72 3.99
N ASP A 35 -9.05 3.65 4.11
CA ASP A 35 -8.96 5.01 3.56
C ASP A 35 -8.11 5.92 4.50
N HIS A 36 -6.93 5.41 4.86
CA HIS A 36 -5.93 6.13 5.63
C HIS A 36 -4.71 6.35 4.75
N TYR A 37 -4.39 7.62 4.52
CA TYR A 37 -3.23 7.97 3.72
C TYR A 37 -1.94 7.66 4.50
N ILE A 38 -1.09 6.82 3.93
CA ILE A 38 0.28 6.63 4.40
C ILE A 38 1.17 7.52 3.55
N GLU A 39 1.58 8.64 4.11
CA GLU A 39 2.58 9.50 3.50
C GLU A 39 3.97 8.83 3.62
N PRO A 40 4.68 8.61 2.51
CA PRO A 40 6.06 8.14 2.57
C PRO A 40 6.92 9.16 3.33
N PRO A 41 7.74 8.73 4.30
CA PRO A 41 8.68 9.61 4.97
C PRO A 41 9.72 10.18 3.99
N ILE A 42 10.17 11.42 4.22
CA ILE A 42 11.12 12.07 3.30
C ILE A 42 12.53 11.45 3.37
N ASP A 43 12.88 10.83 4.49
CA ASP A 43 14.18 10.17 4.72
C ASP A 43 14.36 8.89 3.89
N ILE A 44 13.29 8.36 3.31
CA ILE A 44 13.34 7.21 2.39
C ILE A 44 13.29 7.62 0.91
N PHE A 45 13.36 8.92 0.61
CA PHE A 45 13.43 9.45 -0.76
C PHE A 45 14.89 9.53 -1.23
N ASP A 46 15.19 8.90 -2.37
CA ASP A 46 16.45 9.02 -3.09
C ASP A 46 16.34 10.19 -4.09
N ASP A 47 17.01 11.29 -3.75
CA ASP A 47 17.03 12.54 -4.52
C ASP A 47 17.73 12.41 -5.88
N LYS A 48 18.70 11.52 -6.01
CA LYS A 48 19.39 11.26 -7.28
C LYS A 48 18.52 10.47 -8.25
N ARG A 49 17.74 9.52 -7.73
CA ARG A 49 16.82 8.69 -8.51
C ARG A 49 15.45 9.31 -8.67
N MET A 50 15.13 10.33 -7.86
CA MET A 50 13.80 10.93 -7.75
C MET A 50 12.73 9.88 -7.39
N GLN A 51 13.07 8.95 -6.49
CA GLN A 51 12.27 7.78 -6.17
C GLN A 51 12.31 7.45 -4.67
N TYR A 52 11.23 6.87 -4.15
CA TYR A 52 11.22 6.31 -2.80
C TYR A 52 11.81 4.90 -2.77
N LEU A 53 12.54 4.57 -1.70
CA LEU A 53 13.03 3.22 -1.43
C LEU A 53 11.87 2.30 -1.03
N ALA A 54 11.56 1.32 -1.87
CA ALA A 54 10.40 0.45 -1.70
C ALA A 54 10.48 -0.43 -0.44
N ASP A 55 11.65 -0.96 -0.13
CA ASP A 55 11.92 -1.77 1.07
C ASP A 55 11.69 -0.97 2.36
N ALA A 56 12.19 0.26 2.41
CA ALA A 56 11.98 1.15 3.54
C ALA A 56 10.51 1.53 3.69
N PHE A 57 9.79 1.77 2.58
CA PHE A 57 8.35 2.03 2.63
C PHE A 57 7.55 0.83 3.15
N VAL A 58 7.87 -0.39 2.73
CA VAL A 58 7.24 -1.62 3.26
C VAL A 58 7.42 -1.71 4.78
N TYR A 59 8.62 -1.37 5.28
CA TYR A 59 8.89 -1.34 6.72
C TYR A 59 8.03 -0.29 7.45
N HIS A 60 7.82 0.88 6.86
CA HIS A 60 6.93 1.91 7.43
C HIS A 60 5.47 1.45 7.51
N VAL A 61 4.95 0.80 6.46
CA VAL A 61 3.60 0.23 6.45
C VAL A 61 3.46 -0.84 7.54
N TYR A 62 4.44 -1.75 7.63
CA TYR A 62 4.45 -2.82 8.62
C TYR A 62 4.39 -2.28 10.06
N ARG A 63 5.16 -1.21 10.35
CA ARG A 63 5.18 -0.58 11.67
C ARG A 63 3.86 0.12 12.05
N TYR A 64 3.04 0.49 11.07
CA TYR A 64 1.81 1.25 11.32
C TYR A 64 0.68 0.37 11.87
N ARG A 65 0.64 -0.94 11.55
CA ARG A 65 -0.39 -1.87 12.03
C ARG A 65 0.14 -3.30 12.16
N ASN A 66 0.04 -3.85 13.36
CA ASN A 66 0.46 -5.19 13.80
C ASN A 66 -0.33 -6.38 13.16
N PHE A 67 -0.58 -6.36 11.86
CA PHE A 67 -1.33 -7.41 11.14
C PHE A 67 -0.69 -7.69 9.76
N VAL A 68 -1.10 -8.77 9.10
CA VAL A 68 -0.67 -9.10 7.73
C VAL A 68 -1.20 -8.00 6.78
N SER A 69 -0.38 -6.98 6.53
CA SER A 69 -0.73 -5.78 5.77
C SER A 69 -0.05 -5.79 4.41
N ILE A 70 -0.82 -5.54 3.34
CA ILE A 70 -0.31 -5.40 1.97
C ILE A 70 -0.48 -3.92 1.59
N ALA A 71 0.62 -3.22 1.33
CA ALA A 71 0.55 -1.90 0.70
C ALA A 71 0.69 -2.03 -0.81
N ILE A 72 -0.20 -1.37 -1.53
CA ILE A 72 -0.09 -1.17 -2.97
C ILE A 72 0.42 0.25 -3.17
N ILE A 73 1.60 0.36 -3.77
CA ILE A 73 2.17 1.65 -4.16
C ILE A 73 2.12 1.70 -5.67
N LEU A 74 1.43 2.70 -6.20
CA LEU A 74 1.62 3.10 -7.59
C LEU A 74 2.65 4.22 -7.58
N ALA A 75 3.76 4.03 -8.28
CA ALA A 75 4.66 5.13 -8.59
C ALA A 75 3.95 6.02 -9.63
N GLU A 76 3.87 7.32 -9.36
CA GLU A 76 3.60 8.30 -10.43
C GLU A 76 4.88 8.44 -11.25
N PHE A 77 4.72 8.44 -12.58
CA PHE A 77 5.76 8.83 -13.54
C PHE A 77 5.46 10.24 -14.04
#